data_AF-A0A940Y383-F1
#
_entry.id   AF-A0A940Y383-F1
#
_cell.length_a   1.000
_cell.length_b   1.000
_cell.length_c   1.000
_cell.angle_alpha   90.00
_cell.angle_beta   90.00
_cell.angle_gamma   90.00
#
_symmetry.space_group_name_H-M   'P 1'
#
loop_
_entity.id
_entity.type
_entity.pdbx_description
1 polymer ?
#
loop_
_entity_poly.entity_id
_entity_poly.type
_entity_poly.pdbx_seq_one_letter_code
_entity_poly.pdbx_strand_id
1 'polypeptide(L)'
;MSQGPDLSLMYFVLGIPALVGLAAVVTRRLVVRRVRQLMMASSGQGAAAAPGAPDAALALPPAPPGWRLVDAHSRPPDAIASRELLTARARADFGTAFRHELAIAAAYVLFPLAVYNWPGEGTPDVSVLAFIVSLMAMLSLPFLAMVRYAGFRSQFRAHVPGLAGVLRPFATHGLAIAQPPWRAPIWGLFMGLAGVLVVSALLQDSPAWRTALGYGLAMAAHVALVWRLMDRARRTPNAKLLVLRVFGIDEAALFTFEGLLQYWRHFGTFFTVVDPSFIHSQHRQGSGMFLAVIGSAAVTLMIAANVPQPALWCGLLLAAVVVAAAVHLRWRLQQVERQFLRSPDDVAARLQRLEAWPRQLDLSFRSLPMMCHDDVWQTAVHQTARVSSAVLMDLRGYSADRQGCRYEVAFLLDTVPLAQIVFLADPPDVERIQALILECWRTLGAASPNRAAAAPQVTVYLASAQDDRDIQGILDQLLLASQQDDQTPAAAAA
;
A
#
# COMPACT_ATOMS: atom_id res chain seq x y z
N MET A 1 -3.62 -54.24 24.02
CA MET A 1 -2.38 -53.65 23.47
C MET A 1 -2.67 -52.18 23.18
N SER A 2 -2.23 -51.27 24.05
CA SER A 2 -2.32 -49.83 23.77
C SER A 2 -1.28 -49.51 22.70
N GLN A 3 -1.71 -49.25 21.47
CA GLN A 3 -0.82 -48.69 20.46
C GLN A 3 -0.33 -47.33 20.99
N GLY A 4 0.96 -47.24 21.29
CA GLY A 4 1.58 -45.97 21.65
C GLY A 4 1.35 -44.95 20.54
N PRO A 5 1.34 -43.64 20.85
CA PRO A 5 1.17 -42.60 19.84
C PRO A 5 2.19 -42.81 18.72
N ASP A 6 1.70 -42.91 17.50
CA ASP A 6 2.51 -43.17 16.32
C ASP A 6 3.45 -41.97 16.10
N LEU A 7 4.71 -42.12 16.54
CA LEU A 7 5.74 -41.08 16.49
C LEU A 7 5.88 -40.50 15.08
N SER A 8 5.57 -41.27 14.04
CA SER A 8 5.55 -40.84 12.65
C SER A 8 4.61 -39.65 12.42
N LEU A 9 3.42 -39.65 13.01
CA LEU A 9 2.41 -38.60 12.88
C LEU A 9 2.91 -37.28 13.50
N MET A 10 3.60 -37.37 14.64
CA MET A 10 4.15 -36.20 15.33
C MET A 10 5.24 -35.52 14.51
N TYR A 11 6.11 -36.29 13.85
CA TYR A 11 7.13 -35.73 12.94
C TYR A 11 6.50 -35.03 11.72
N PHE A 12 5.36 -35.49 11.20
CA PHE A 12 4.69 -34.82 10.09
C PHE A 12 3.98 -33.52 10.50
N VAL A 13 3.30 -33.53 11.65
CA VAL A 13 2.62 -32.34 12.19
C VAL A 13 3.59 -31.20 12.47
N LEU A 14 4.82 -31.51 12.90
CA LEU A 14 5.86 -30.50 13.16
C LEU A 14 6.75 -30.23 11.92
N GLY A 15 6.99 -31.26 11.10
CA GLY A 15 7.91 -31.20 9.96
C GLY A 15 7.38 -30.35 8.81
N ILE A 16 6.09 -30.44 8.47
CA ILE A 16 5.51 -29.64 7.39
C ILE A 16 5.56 -28.13 7.71
N PRO A 17 5.11 -27.65 8.88
CA PRO A 17 5.26 -26.23 9.25
C PRO A 17 6.72 -25.77 9.28
N ALA A 18 7.65 -26.58 9.79
CA ALA A 18 9.07 -26.24 9.81
C ALA A 18 9.64 -26.11 8.38
N LEU A 19 9.28 -27.03 7.48
CA LEU A 19 9.68 -26.97 6.07
C LEU A 19 9.09 -25.74 5.36
N VAL A 20 7.82 -25.44 5.58
CA VAL A 20 7.18 -24.22 5.05
C VAL A 20 7.87 -22.96 5.57
N GLY A 21 8.20 -22.92 6.86
CA GLY A 21 8.96 -21.83 7.47
C GLY A 21 10.34 -21.67 6.85
N LEU A 22 11.08 -22.76 6.67
CA LEU A 22 12.39 -22.76 6.01
C LEU A 22 12.27 -22.29 4.55
N ALA A 23 11.30 -22.80 3.79
CA ALA A 23 11.05 -22.41 2.41
C ALA A 23 10.73 -20.91 2.29
N ALA A 24 9.95 -20.34 3.22
CA ALA A 24 9.67 -18.92 3.27
C ALA A 24 10.94 -18.08 3.55
N VAL A 25 11.80 -18.52 4.48
CA VAL A 25 13.08 -17.85 4.80
C VAL A 25 14.04 -17.90 3.60
N VAL A 26 14.19 -19.06 2.96
CA VAL A 26 15.03 -19.23 1.77
C VAL A 26 14.51 -18.36 0.63
N THR A 27 13.21 -18.38 0.38
CA THR A 27 12.57 -17.55 -0.65
C THR A 27 12.87 -16.07 -0.43
N ARG A 28 12.71 -15.58 0.80
CA ARG A 28 13.02 -14.20 1.16
C ARG A 28 14.48 -13.84 0.86
N ARG A 29 15.43 -14.68 1.27
CA ARG A 29 16.86 -14.44 1.05
C ARG A 29 17.22 -14.39 -0.44
N LEU A 30 16.68 -15.31 -1.23
CA LEU A 30 16.93 -15.36 -2.68
C LEU A 30 16.32 -14.14 -3.41
N VAL A 31 15.10 -13.76 -3.04
CA VAL A 31 14.44 -12.57 -3.58
C VAL A 31 15.24 -11.31 -3.29
N VAL A 32 15.66 -11.09 -2.04
CA VAL A 32 16.47 -9.91 -1.67
C VAL A 32 17.80 -9.89 -2.41
N ARG A 33 18.48 -11.04 -2.52
CA ARG A 33 19.73 -11.16 -3.28
C ARG A 33 19.51 -10.80 -4.75
N ARG A 34 18.41 -11.26 -5.35
CA ARG A 34 18.08 -10.96 -6.75
C ARG A 34 17.79 -9.47 -6.97
N VAL A 35 17.03 -8.84 -6.07
CA VAL A 35 16.78 -7.37 -6.12
C VAL A 35 18.10 -6.61 -6.10
N ARG A 36 19.01 -6.92 -5.17
CA ARG A 36 20.32 -6.26 -5.08
C ARG A 36 21.13 -6.41 -6.37
N GLN A 37 21.14 -7.61 -6.97
CA GLN A 37 21.83 -7.85 -8.23
C GLN A 37 21.25 -7.03 -9.37
N LEU A 38 19.91 -6.94 -9.48
CA LEU A 38 19.25 -6.19 -10.54
C LEU A 38 19.43 -4.68 -10.38
N MET A 39 19.42 -4.15 -9.15
CA MET A 39 19.64 -2.72 -8.89
C MET A 39 21.04 -2.26 -9.31
N MET A 40 22.06 -3.12 -9.19
CA MET A 40 23.44 -2.84 -9.61
C MET A 40 23.69 -3.10 -11.09
N ALA A 41 22.73 -3.72 -11.79
CA ALA A 41 22.83 -3.97 -13.22
C ALA A 41 22.26 -2.78 -14.01
N SER A 42 22.90 -2.46 -15.14
CA SER A 42 22.29 -1.60 -16.15
C SER A 42 21.08 -2.29 -16.78
N SER A 43 20.09 -1.51 -17.18
CA SER A 43 18.91 -1.95 -17.90
C SER A 43 19.21 -2.65 -19.23
N GLY A 44 20.42 -2.48 -19.78
CA GLY A 44 20.84 -3.02 -21.09
C GLY A 44 20.22 -2.30 -22.30
N GLN A 45 19.34 -1.32 -22.05
CA GLN A 45 18.87 -0.37 -23.05
C GLN A 45 19.78 0.85 -22.92
N GLY A 46 20.54 1.16 -23.97
CA GLY A 46 21.59 2.20 -23.92
C GLY A 46 21.10 3.43 -23.17
N ALA A 47 21.88 3.86 -22.17
CA ALA A 47 21.50 4.92 -21.26
C ALA A 47 20.89 6.08 -22.05
N ALA A 48 19.61 6.37 -21.81
CA ALA A 48 19.04 7.62 -22.26
C ALA A 48 19.99 8.71 -21.73
N ALA A 49 20.53 9.53 -22.62
CA ALA A 49 21.47 10.57 -22.26
C ALA A 49 20.93 11.28 -21.02
N ALA A 50 21.69 11.24 -19.92
CA ALA A 50 21.32 11.95 -18.70
C ALA A 50 20.90 13.35 -19.13
N PRO A 51 19.74 13.87 -18.65
CA PRO A 51 19.31 15.21 -19.01
C PRO A 51 20.50 16.13 -18.79
N GLY A 52 20.95 16.77 -19.87
CA GLY A 52 22.17 17.56 -19.88
C GLY A 52 22.15 18.50 -18.68
N ALA A 53 23.26 18.56 -17.94
CA ALA A 53 23.41 19.50 -16.85
C ALA A 53 22.93 20.88 -17.34
N PRO A 54 22.05 21.56 -16.59
CA PRO A 54 21.46 22.81 -17.04
C PRO A 54 22.57 23.75 -17.48
N ASP A 55 22.46 24.22 -18.72
CA ASP A 55 23.45 25.06 -19.37
C ASP A 55 23.66 26.29 -18.48
N ALA A 56 24.82 26.32 -17.81
CA ALA A 56 25.15 27.30 -16.78
C ALA A 56 25.55 28.62 -17.45
N ALA A 57 24.60 29.24 -18.15
CA ALA A 57 24.72 30.65 -18.49
C ALA A 57 24.80 31.43 -17.17
N LEU A 58 25.89 32.17 -16.98
CA LEU A 58 26.20 33.02 -15.83
C LEU A 58 25.15 34.14 -15.66
N ALA A 59 23.96 33.77 -15.18
CA ALA A 59 22.97 34.69 -14.68
C ALA A 59 23.30 35.04 -13.22
N LEU A 60 22.99 36.27 -12.81
CA LEU A 60 23.19 36.72 -11.43
C LEU A 60 22.54 35.73 -10.43
N PRO A 61 23.22 35.45 -9.30
CA PRO A 61 22.69 34.52 -8.31
C PRO A 61 21.39 35.08 -7.72
N PRO A 62 20.33 34.25 -7.59
CA PRO A 62 19.10 34.67 -6.94
C PRO A 62 19.37 35.06 -5.48
N ALA A 63 18.50 35.91 -4.93
CA ALA A 63 18.55 36.23 -3.50
C ALA A 63 18.50 34.93 -2.67
N PRO A 64 19.24 34.85 -1.55
CA PRO A 64 19.24 33.66 -0.72
C PRO A 64 17.84 33.41 -0.17
N PRO A 65 17.41 32.14 -0.06
CA PRO A 65 16.10 31.83 0.48
C PRO A 65 16.07 32.03 1.99
N GLY A 66 14.88 32.32 2.52
CA GLY A 66 14.60 32.27 3.96
C GLY A 66 14.56 30.83 4.46
N TRP A 67 14.68 30.67 5.79
CA TRP A 67 14.66 29.37 6.45
C TRP A 67 13.44 29.24 7.35
N ARG A 68 12.75 28.13 7.23
CA ARG A 68 11.67 27.73 8.13
C ARG A 68 12.04 26.39 8.77
N LEU A 69 12.56 26.47 10.00
CA LEU A 69 12.84 25.30 10.82
C LEU A 69 11.57 24.91 11.57
N VAL A 70 11.18 23.63 11.46
CA VAL A 70 9.95 23.06 11.99
C VAL A 70 10.30 21.80 12.78
N ASP A 71 9.65 21.57 13.90
CA ASP A 71 9.72 20.35 14.71
C ASP A 71 8.31 19.85 15.09
N ALA A 72 8.26 18.80 15.92
CA ALA A 72 7.02 18.20 16.41
C ALA A 72 6.08 19.16 17.16
N HIS A 73 6.62 20.25 17.70
CA HIS A 73 5.89 21.27 18.47
C HIS A 73 5.32 22.37 17.57
N SER A 74 5.98 22.66 16.46
CA SER A 74 5.49 23.63 15.47
C SER A 74 4.39 23.03 14.58
N ARG A 75 3.15 23.16 15.04
CA ARG A 75 1.95 22.75 14.28
C ARG A 75 1.22 23.98 13.76
N PRO A 76 1.53 24.46 12.54
CA PRO A 76 0.87 25.63 11.99
C PRO A 76 -0.63 25.36 11.85
N PRO A 77 -1.50 26.34 12.20
CA PRO A 77 -2.95 26.16 12.19
C PRO A 77 -3.48 25.75 10.81
N ASP A 78 -2.87 26.26 9.73
CA ASP A 78 -3.26 25.93 8.36
C ASP A 78 -3.01 24.46 8.01
N ALA A 79 -1.93 23.87 8.51
CA ALA A 79 -1.65 22.45 8.30
C ALA A 79 -2.62 21.56 9.09
N ILE A 80 -2.99 21.98 10.31
CA ILE A 80 -4.02 21.30 11.10
C ILE A 80 -5.36 21.34 10.36
N ALA A 81 -5.77 22.53 9.89
CA ALA A 81 -7.02 22.71 9.16
C ALA A 81 -7.05 21.87 7.88
N SER A 82 -5.94 21.83 7.14
CA SER A 82 -5.76 21.00 5.94
C SER A 82 -5.94 19.51 6.24
N ARG A 83 -5.30 19.01 7.30
CA ARG A 83 -5.47 17.62 7.74
C ARG A 83 -6.91 17.33 8.15
N GLU A 84 -7.55 18.22 8.91
CA GLU A 84 -8.92 18.03 9.39
C GLU A 84 -9.92 17.96 8.23
N LEU A 85 -9.77 18.82 7.23
CA LEU A 85 -10.55 18.79 6.00
C LEU A 85 -10.40 17.44 5.28
N LEU A 86 -9.16 17.00 5.07
CA LEU A 86 -8.88 15.73 4.40
C LEU A 86 -9.36 14.51 5.21
N THR A 87 -9.24 14.58 6.53
CA THR A 87 -9.74 13.53 7.44
C THR A 87 -11.27 13.45 7.41
N ALA A 88 -11.96 14.59 7.41
CA ALA A 88 -13.40 14.66 7.31
C ALA A 88 -13.88 14.07 5.98
N ARG A 89 -13.18 14.38 4.88
CA ARG A 89 -13.45 13.81 3.56
C ARG A 89 -13.26 12.29 3.55
N ALA A 90 -12.12 11.80 4.03
CA ALA A 90 -11.87 10.37 4.10
C ALA A 90 -12.95 9.67 4.94
N ARG A 91 -13.42 10.29 6.03
CA ARG A 91 -14.52 9.78 6.85
C ARG A 91 -15.83 9.65 6.08
N ALA A 92 -16.15 10.63 5.24
CA ALA A 92 -17.32 10.56 4.37
C ALA A 92 -17.22 9.43 3.34
N ASP A 93 -16.04 9.21 2.76
CA ASP A 93 -15.79 8.12 1.82
C ASP A 93 -15.94 6.75 2.49
N PHE A 94 -15.34 6.57 3.67
CA PHE A 94 -15.46 5.33 4.44
C PHE A 94 -16.89 5.07 4.92
N GLY A 95 -17.62 6.10 5.38
CA GLY A 95 -19.03 5.97 5.73
C GLY A 95 -19.88 5.56 4.52
N THR A 96 -19.52 6.01 3.33
CA THR A 96 -20.16 5.58 2.08
C THR A 96 -19.83 4.13 1.76
N ALA A 97 -18.56 3.70 1.84
CA ALA A 97 -18.19 2.30 1.67
C ALA A 97 -18.90 1.37 2.66
N PHE A 98 -18.99 1.76 3.93
CA PHE A 98 -19.70 1.01 4.97
C PHE A 98 -21.17 0.78 4.59
N ARG A 99 -21.87 1.83 4.14
CA ARG A 99 -23.26 1.70 3.66
C ARG A 99 -23.40 0.77 2.47
N HIS A 100 -22.43 0.79 1.55
CA HIS A 100 -22.43 -0.14 0.40
C HIS A 100 -22.23 -1.58 0.87
N GLU A 101 -21.31 -1.84 1.81
CA GLU A 101 -21.10 -3.18 2.36
C GLU A 101 -22.34 -3.72 3.09
N LEU A 102 -23.02 -2.87 3.85
CA LEU A 102 -24.28 -3.24 4.49
C LEU A 102 -25.38 -3.54 3.46
N ALA A 103 -25.48 -2.72 2.40
CA ALA A 103 -26.43 -2.95 1.31
C ALA A 103 -26.12 -4.24 0.54
N ILE A 104 -24.84 -4.57 0.32
CA ILE A 104 -24.40 -5.84 -0.27
C ILE A 104 -24.85 -7.00 0.61
N ALA A 105 -24.55 -6.95 1.92
CA ALA A 105 -24.94 -8.00 2.85
C ALA A 105 -26.47 -8.19 2.86
N ALA A 106 -27.23 -7.08 2.88
CA ALA A 106 -28.68 -7.12 2.78
C ALA A 106 -29.16 -7.74 1.46
N ALA A 107 -28.53 -7.44 0.33
CA ALA A 107 -28.89 -8.01 -0.98
C ALA A 107 -28.78 -9.55 -1.00
N TYR A 108 -27.74 -10.12 -0.39
CA TYR A 108 -27.56 -11.58 -0.28
C TYR A 108 -28.58 -12.27 0.62
N VAL A 109 -29.32 -11.53 1.44
CA VAL A 109 -30.41 -12.06 2.26
C VAL A 109 -31.75 -11.80 1.58
N LEU A 110 -32.01 -10.55 1.20
CA LEU A 110 -33.31 -10.09 0.73
C LEU A 110 -33.66 -10.61 -0.66
N PHE A 111 -32.74 -10.71 -1.61
CA PHE A 111 -33.09 -11.19 -2.95
C PHE A 111 -33.41 -12.68 -2.98
N PRO A 112 -32.62 -13.59 -2.39
CA PRO A 112 -33.01 -14.99 -2.28
C PRO A 112 -34.35 -15.15 -1.54
N LEU A 113 -34.57 -14.41 -0.45
CA LEU A 113 -35.83 -14.46 0.30
C LEU A 113 -37.04 -13.94 -0.51
N ALA A 114 -36.87 -12.85 -1.25
CA ALA A 114 -37.93 -12.27 -2.07
C ALA A 114 -38.31 -13.20 -3.23
N VAL A 115 -37.33 -13.81 -3.89
CA VAL A 115 -37.58 -14.77 -4.97
C VAL A 115 -38.12 -16.10 -4.42
N TYR A 116 -37.69 -16.50 -3.21
CA TYR A 116 -38.24 -17.66 -2.50
C TYR A 116 -39.73 -17.49 -2.20
N ASN A 117 -40.14 -16.32 -1.68
CA ASN A 117 -41.53 -16.00 -1.37
C ASN A 117 -42.37 -15.60 -2.60
N TRP A 118 -41.81 -15.67 -3.80
CA TRP A 118 -42.53 -15.35 -5.03
C TRP A 118 -43.66 -16.37 -5.26
N PRO A 119 -44.91 -15.94 -5.48
CA PRO A 119 -46.04 -16.85 -5.62
C PRO A 119 -45.86 -17.78 -6.83
N GLY A 120 -45.97 -19.08 -6.60
CA GLY A 120 -46.03 -20.12 -7.63
C GLY A 120 -45.95 -21.52 -7.03
N GLU A 121 -46.61 -22.50 -7.65
CA GLU A 121 -46.72 -23.88 -7.14
C GLU A 121 -45.34 -24.53 -6.95
N GLY A 122 -45.13 -25.14 -5.77
CA GLY A 122 -43.90 -25.83 -5.38
C GLY A 122 -43.33 -25.30 -4.06
N THR A 123 -43.23 -26.19 -3.06
CA THR A 123 -42.45 -25.91 -1.85
C THR A 123 -40.98 -25.83 -2.23
N PRO A 124 -40.32 -24.67 -2.11
CA PRO A 124 -38.94 -24.56 -2.56
C PRO A 124 -38.03 -25.27 -1.55
N ASP A 125 -37.20 -26.18 -2.04
CA ASP A 125 -36.20 -26.86 -1.21
C ASP A 125 -35.01 -25.91 -1.03
N VAL A 126 -34.97 -25.21 0.12
CA VAL A 126 -33.81 -24.37 0.45
C VAL A 126 -32.69 -25.30 0.85
N SER A 127 -31.71 -25.46 -0.04
CA SER A 127 -30.52 -26.22 0.31
C SER A 127 -29.88 -25.62 1.57
N VAL A 128 -29.44 -26.48 2.49
CA VAL A 128 -28.70 -26.08 3.70
C VAL A 128 -27.52 -25.16 3.32
N LEU A 129 -26.91 -25.38 2.16
CA LEU A 129 -25.84 -24.55 1.63
C LEU A 129 -26.28 -23.11 1.31
N ALA A 130 -27.47 -22.90 0.73
CA ALA A 130 -28.02 -21.56 0.49
C ALA A 130 -28.24 -20.81 1.82
N PHE A 131 -28.84 -21.48 2.81
CA PHE A 131 -29.01 -20.90 4.14
C PHE A 131 -27.66 -20.52 4.78
N ILE A 132 -26.66 -21.41 4.70
CA ILE A 132 -25.31 -21.16 5.21
C ILE A 132 -24.66 -19.96 4.50
N VAL A 133 -24.73 -19.87 3.17
CA VAL A 133 -24.14 -18.76 2.42
C VAL A 133 -24.80 -17.42 2.80
N SER A 134 -26.13 -17.38 2.89
CA SER A 134 -26.85 -16.18 3.33
C SER A 134 -26.52 -15.79 4.77
N LEU A 135 -26.43 -16.77 5.67
CA LEU A 135 -26.05 -16.54 7.07
C LEU A 135 -24.60 -16.05 7.20
N MET A 136 -23.67 -16.66 6.46
CA MET A 136 -22.27 -16.22 6.41
C MET A 136 -22.16 -14.79 5.87
N ALA A 137 -22.90 -14.46 4.81
CA ALA A 137 -22.90 -13.11 4.27
C ALA A 137 -23.48 -12.09 5.27
N MET A 138 -24.59 -12.44 5.94
CA MET A 138 -25.25 -11.60 6.93
C MET A 138 -24.41 -11.35 8.19
N LEU A 139 -23.65 -12.35 8.64
CA LEU A 139 -22.83 -12.21 9.84
C LEU A 139 -21.46 -11.60 9.53
N SER A 140 -20.76 -12.09 8.51
CA SER A 140 -19.36 -11.70 8.30
C SER A 140 -19.18 -10.36 7.59
N LEU A 141 -19.98 -10.03 6.56
CA LEU A 141 -19.78 -8.78 5.81
C LEU A 141 -20.10 -7.56 6.69
N PRO A 142 -21.26 -7.48 7.39
CA PRO A 142 -21.54 -6.37 8.30
C PRO A 142 -20.59 -6.32 9.48
N PHE A 143 -20.20 -7.47 10.04
CA PHE A 143 -19.21 -7.52 11.12
C PHE A 143 -17.87 -6.93 10.67
N LEU A 144 -17.32 -7.39 9.55
CA LEU A 144 -16.08 -6.86 8.98
C LEU A 144 -16.19 -5.38 8.63
N ALA A 145 -17.32 -4.96 8.04
CA ALA A 145 -17.60 -3.56 7.74
C ALA A 145 -17.62 -2.70 9.00
N MET A 146 -18.30 -3.17 10.05
CA MET A 146 -18.40 -2.49 11.35
C MET A 146 -17.03 -2.41 12.04
N VAL A 147 -16.28 -3.50 12.04
CA VAL A 147 -14.95 -3.58 12.63
C VAL A 147 -13.97 -2.64 11.89
N ARG A 148 -14.02 -2.59 10.56
CA ARG A 148 -13.25 -1.63 9.75
C ARG A 148 -13.65 -0.19 10.04
N TYR A 149 -14.96 0.07 10.11
CA TYR A 149 -15.49 1.40 10.39
C TYR A 149 -15.17 1.86 11.83
N ALA A 150 -15.12 0.95 12.80
CA ALA A 150 -14.67 1.25 14.16
C ALA A 150 -13.16 1.52 14.19
N GLY A 151 -12.37 0.71 13.49
CA GLY A 151 -10.91 0.86 13.36
C GLY A 151 -10.48 2.11 12.58
N PHE A 152 -11.37 2.70 11.77
CA PHE A 152 -11.12 3.92 10.98
C PHE A 152 -10.62 5.10 11.83
N ARG A 153 -11.09 5.25 13.08
CA ARG A 153 -10.79 6.44 13.90
C ARG A 153 -9.30 6.71 14.12
N SER A 154 -8.47 5.65 14.12
CA SER A 154 -7.03 5.76 14.37
C SER A 154 -6.16 5.74 13.12
N GLN A 155 -6.76 5.68 11.92
CA GLN A 155 -6.01 5.53 10.66
C GLN A 155 -5.52 6.86 10.06
N PHE A 156 -6.00 8.00 10.55
CA PHE A 156 -5.67 9.34 10.01
C PHE A 156 -4.73 10.16 10.90
N ARG A 157 -4.39 9.61 12.07
CA ARG A 157 -3.53 10.28 13.05
C ARG A 157 -2.42 9.34 13.46
N ALA A 158 -1.19 9.82 13.35
CA ALA A 158 -0.04 9.07 13.82
C ALA A 158 -0.03 8.98 15.34
N HIS A 159 -0.26 10.12 15.98
CA HIS A 159 -0.29 10.25 17.43
C HIS A 159 -1.73 10.35 17.95
N VAL A 160 -2.10 9.44 18.87
CA VAL A 160 -3.38 9.49 19.60
C VAL A 160 -3.06 9.58 21.09
N PRO A 161 -3.38 10.69 21.77
CA PRO A 161 -3.10 10.82 23.19
C PRO A 161 -4.01 9.91 24.05
N GLY A 162 -3.50 9.50 25.21
CA GLY A 162 -4.25 8.83 26.26
C GLY A 162 -4.44 7.32 26.09
N LEU A 163 -5.44 6.75 26.79
CA LEU A 163 -5.72 5.31 26.85
C LEU A 163 -5.94 4.65 25.48
N ALA A 164 -6.45 5.40 24.50
CA ALA A 164 -6.64 4.91 23.13
C ALA A 164 -5.30 4.57 22.44
N GLY A 165 -4.21 5.29 22.75
CA GLY A 165 -2.87 4.97 22.28
C GLY A 165 -2.33 3.67 22.90
N VAL A 166 -2.58 3.46 24.20
CA VAL A 166 -2.13 2.26 24.93
C VAL A 166 -2.80 0.99 24.42
N LEU A 167 -4.09 1.04 24.06
CA LEU A 167 -4.83 -0.11 23.54
C LEU A 167 -4.58 -0.38 22.05
N ARG A 168 -3.88 0.51 21.35
CA ARG A 168 -3.63 0.42 19.91
C ARG A 168 -2.97 -0.89 19.48
N PRO A 169 -1.93 -1.44 20.16
CA PRO A 169 -1.31 -2.70 19.74
C PRO A 169 -2.27 -3.87 19.77
N PHE A 170 -3.14 -3.94 20.79
CA PHE A 170 -4.16 -4.98 20.92
C PHE A 170 -5.23 -4.85 19.85
N ALA A 171 -5.66 -3.61 19.57
CA ALA A 171 -6.57 -3.33 18.47
C ALA A 171 -5.95 -3.74 17.13
N THR A 172 -4.70 -3.38 16.83
CA THR A 172 -4.09 -3.71 15.53
C THR A 172 -3.93 -5.20 15.28
N HIS A 173 -3.65 -6.00 16.32
CA HIS A 173 -3.54 -7.46 16.20
C HIS A 173 -4.91 -8.13 16.14
N GLY A 174 -5.86 -7.75 16.99
CA GLY A 174 -7.23 -8.29 16.96
C GLY A 174 -8.00 -7.92 15.70
N LEU A 175 -7.71 -6.76 15.12
CA LEU A 175 -8.33 -6.26 13.88
C LEU A 175 -7.60 -6.71 12.61
N ALA A 176 -6.54 -7.53 12.73
CA ALA A 176 -5.74 -7.97 11.59
C ALA A 176 -6.59 -8.68 10.51
N ILE A 177 -7.60 -9.44 10.93
CA ILE A 177 -8.53 -10.14 10.03
C ILE A 177 -9.42 -9.17 9.25
N ALA A 178 -9.74 -8.01 9.84
CA ALA A 178 -10.53 -6.96 9.21
C ALA A 178 -9.68 -6.02 8.33
N GLN A 179 -8.38 -6.27 8.21
CA GLN A 179 -7.50 -5.41 7.41
C GLN A 179 -7.83 -5.46 5.90
N PRO A 180 -7.50 -4.38 5.18
CA PRO A 180 -7.64 -4.25 3.74
C PRO A 180 -7.31 -5.45 2.84
N PRO A 181 -6.17 -6.16 3.00
CA PRO A 181 -5.78 -7.21 2.06
C PRO A 181 -6.77 -8.38 2.01
N TRP A 182 -7.56 -8.59 3.08
CA TRP A 182 -8.55 -9.66 3.14
C TRP A 182 -9.88 -9.30 2.48
N ARG A 183 -10.12 -8.02 2.15
CA ARG A 183 -11.40 -7.59 1.57
C ARG A 183 -11.70 -8.28 0.24
N ALA A 184 -10.74 -8.23 -0.70
CA ALA A 184 -10.88 -8.83 -2.02
C ALA A 184 -11.04 -10.37 -1.98
N PRO A 185 -10.22 -11.15 -1.25
CA PRO A 185 -10.41 -12.60 -1.18
C PRO A 185 -11.70 -13.00 -0.49
N ILE A 186 -12.16 -12.26 0.55
CA ILE A 186 -13.45 -12.52 1.20
C ILE A 186 -14.60 -12.29 0.20
N TRP A 187 -14.59 -11.19 -0.55
CA TRP A 187 -15.58 -10.96 -1.59
C TRP A 187 -15.53 -12.01 -2.70
N GLY A 188 -14.32 -12.41 -3.12
CA GLY A 188 -14.11 -13.47 -4.09
C GLY A 188 -14.67 -14.81 -3.62
N LEU A 189 -14.49 -15.15 -2.34
CA LEU A 189 -15.07 -16.34 -1.71
C LEU A 189 -16.61 -16.30 -1.75
N PHE A 190 -17.23 -15.18 -1.35
CA PHE A 190 -18.69 -15.04 -1.38
C PHE A 190 -19.25 -15.13 -2.80
N MET A 191 -18.62 -14.46 -3.76
CA MET A 191 -18.99 -14.53 -5.17
C MET A 191 -18.83 -15.93 -5.73
N GLY A 192 -17.75 -16.63 -5.39
CA GLY A 192 -17.51 -18.01 -5.80
C GLY A 192 -18.55 -18.97 -5.25
N LEU A 193 -18.85 -18.90 -3.94
CA LEU A 193 -19.88 -19.74 -3.31
C LEU A 193 -21.28 -19.47 -3.88
N ALA A 194 -21.65 -18.21 -4.08
CA ALA A 194 -22.92 -17.85 -4.72
C ALA A 194 -22.97 -18.34 -6.17
N GLY A 195 -21.87 -18.24 -6.93
CA GLY A 195 -21.78 -18.77 -8.29
C GLY A 195 -21.98 -20.28 -8.35
N VAL A 196 -21.38 -21.04 -7.42
CA VAL A 196 -21.59 -22.49 -7.30
C VAL A 196 -23.06 -22.82 -7.03
N LEU A 197 -23.71 -22.06 -6.14
CA LEU A 197 -25.15 -22.22 -5.89
C LEU A 197 -26.00 -21.96 -7.13
N VAL A 198 -25.71 -20.90 -7.88
CA VAL A 198 -26.41 -20.56 -9.13
C VAL A 198 -26.25 -21.69 -10.15
N VAL A 199 -25.01 -22.16 -10.39
CA VAL A 199 -24.75 -23.23 -11.37
C VAL A 199 -25.38 -24.55 -10.94
N SER A 200 -25.23 -24.94 -9.66
CA SER A 200 -25.87 -26.16 -9.12
C SER A 200 -27.38 -26.12 -9.27
N ALA A 201 -28.01 -24.97 -9.04
CA ALA A 201 -29.45 -24.79 -9.16
C ALA A 201 -29.93 -24.84 -10.62
N LEU A 202 -29.11 -24.39 -11.58
CA LEU A 202 -29.41 -24.47 -13.01
C LEU A 202 -29.22 -25.88 -13.59
N LEU A 203 -28.34 -26.70 -13.00
CA LEU A 203 -28.07 -28.07 -13.44
C LEU A 203 -29.06 -29.09 -12.89
N GLN A 204 -29.83 -28.74 -11.87
CA GLN A 204 -30.86 -29.62 -11.32
C GLN A 204 -32.18 -29.40 -12.07
N ASP A 205 -32.84 -30.50 -12.49
CA ASP A 205 -34.15 -30.52 -13.18
C ASP A 205 -35.34 -30.12 -12.27
N SER A 206 -35.07 -29.34 -11.22
CA SER A 206 -36.01 -28.96 -10.16
C SER A 206 -36.34 -27.45 -10.23
N PRO A 207 -37.37 -26.95 -9.52
CA PRO A 207 -37.68 -25.52 -9.46
C PRO A 207 -36.62 -24.64 -8.76
N ALA A 208 -35.36 -25.09 -8.68
CA ALA A 208 -34.23 -24.38 -8.12
C ALA A 208 -33.82 -23.12 -8.89
N TRP A 209 -34.38 -22.87 -10.09
CA TRP A 209 -34.14 -21.65 -10.85
C TRP A 209 -34.44 -20.36 -10.04
N ARG A 210 -35.37 -20.43 -9.08
CA ARG A 210 -35.67 -19.32 -8.15
C ARG A 210 -34.47 -18.97 -7.27
N THR A 211 -33.79 -19.98 -6.74
CA THR A 211 -32.55 -19.82 -5.97
C THR A 211 -31.45 -19.22 -6.85
N ALA A 212 -31.30 -19.73 -8.09
CA ALA A 212 -30.36 -19.18 -9.06
C ALA A 212 -30.63 -17.70 -9.36
N LEU A 213 -31.90 -17.32 -9.58
CA LEU A 213 -32.28 -15.93 -9.82
C LEU A 213 -32.00 -15.04 -8.61
N GLY A 214 -32.38 -15.46 -7.40
CA GLY A 214 -32.15 -14.70 -6.18
C GLY A 214 -30.68 -14.38 -5.93
N TYR A 215 -29.80 -15.39 -6.01
CA TYR A 215 -28.36 -15.17 -5.87
C TYR A 215 -27.73 -14.44 -7.07
N GLY A 216 -28.23 -14.68 -8.28
CA GLY A 216 -27.80 -13.94 -9.47
C GLY A 216 -28.06 -12.43 -9.34
N LEU A 217 -29.24 -12.05 -8.85
CA LEU A 217 -29.58 -10.65 -8.55
C LEU A 217 -28.69 -10.07 -7.44
N ALA A 218 -28.41 -10.84 -6.38
CA ALA A 218 -27.51 -10.43 -5.31
C ALA A 218 -26.08 -10.19 -5.82
N MET A 219 -25.55 -11.08 -6.67
CA MET A 219 -24.23 -10.91 -7.30
C MET A 219 -24.20 -9.68 -8.20
N ALA A 220 -25.22 -9.47 -9.03
CA ALA A 220 -25.32 -8.29 -9.89
C ALA A 220 -25.35 -6.99 -9.08
N ALA A 221 -26.15 -6.94 -8.01
CA ALA A 221 -26.20 -5.79 -7.10
C ALA A 221 -24.85 -5.54 -6.41
N HIS A 222 -24.17 -6.60 -5.98
CA HIS A 222 -22.84 -6.49 -5.37
C HIS A 222 -21.81 -5.92 -6.37
N VAL A 223 -21.74 -6.44 -7.60
CA VAL A 223 -20.86 -5.87 -8.64
C VAL A 223 -21.18 -4.40 -8.91
N ALA A 224 -22.47 -4.05 -9.05
CA ALA A 224 -22.90 -2.68 -9.31
C ALA A 224 -22.52 -1.72 -8.16
N LEU A 225 -22.69 -2.14 -6.90
CA LEU A 225 -22.33 -1.34 -5.72
C LEU A 225 -20.82 -1.15 -5.59
N VAL A 226 -20.02 -2.20 -5.84
CA VAL A 226 -18.55 -2.10 -5.84
C VAL A 226 -18.07 -1.21 -6.98
N TRP A 227 -18.66 -1.34 -8.17
CA TRP A 227 -18.33 -0.48 -9.30
C TRP A 227 -18.64 0.98 -9.03
N ARG A 228 -19.81 1.30 -8.46
CA ARG A 228 -20.16 2.66 -8.01
C ARG A 228 -19.19 3.20 -6.95
N LEU A 229 -18.81 2.37 -5.98
CA LEU A 229 -17.83 2.75 -4.96
C LEU A 229 -16.46 3.08 -5.59
N MET A 230 -16.03 2.26 -6.54
CA MET A 230 -14.76 2.46 -7.26
C MET A 230 -14.79 3.67 -8.19
N ASP A 231 -15.87 3.90 -8.93
CA ASP A 231 -16.03 5.08 -9.77
C ASP A 231 -15.97 6.36 -8.94
N ARG A 232 -16.65 6.39 -7.79
CA ARG A 232 -16.55 7.50 -6.84
C ARG A 232 -15.11 7.68 -6.32
N ALA A 233 -14.45 6.59 -5.96
CA ALA A 233 -13.08 6.60 -5.46
C ALA A 233 -12.04 7.06 -6.51
N ARG A 234 -12.33 6.98 -7.81
CA ARG A 234 -11.45 7.53 -8.86
C ARG A 234 -11.50 9.05 -8.95
N ARG A 235 -12.64 9.66 -8.60
CA ARG A 235 -12.89 11.11 -8.72
C ARG A 235 -12.40 11.90 -7.52
N THR A 236 -11.86 11.24 -6.50
CA THR A 236 -11.29 11.94 -5.34
C THR A 236 -9.93 12.52 -5.70
N PRO A 237 -9.64 13.79 -5.36
CA PRO A 237 -8.32 14.40 -5.45
C PRO A 237 -7.27 13.51 -4.82
N ASN A 238 -6.13 13.46 -5.48
CA ASN A 238 -5.04 12.58 -5.14
C ASN A 238 -3.80 13.43 -4.86
N ALA A 239 -3.45 13.60 -3.58
CA ALA A 239 -2.20 14.25 -3.23
C ALA A 239 -1.02 13.33 -3.64
N LYS A 240 -0.15 13.83 -4.51
CA LYS A 240 0.95 13.03 -5.05
C LYS A 240 2.23 13.38 -4.30
N LEU A 241 2.77 12.43 -3.54
CA LEU A 241 3.99 12.61 -2.74
C LEU A 241 5.17 11.87 -3.37
N LEU A 242 6.24 12.58 -3.70
CA LEU A 242 7.52 11.94 -3.96
C LEU A 242 8.32 11.87 -2.67
N VAL A 243 8.79 10.67 -2.31
CA VAL A 243 9.73 10.50 -1.21
C VAL A 243 11.08 10.01 -1.71
N LEU A 244 12.09 10.81 -1.41
CA LEU A 244 13.50 10.56 -1.68
C LEU A 244 14.25 10.44 -0.37
N ARG A 245 15.31 9.62 -0.36
CA ARG A 245 16.13 9.36 0.82
C ARG A 245 17.57 9.12 0.44
N VAL A 246 18.47 9.50 1.32
CA VAL A 246 19.85 9.03 1.28
C VAL A 246 19.87 7.52 1.59
N PHE A 247 20.61 6.74 0.80
CA PHE A 247 20.74 5.29 1.01
C PHE A 247 21.67 4.98 2.19
N GLY A 248 21.38 3.92 2.94
CA GLY A 248 22.27 3.39 3.99
C GLY A 248 22.11 3.97 5.40
N ILE A 249 20.93 4.50 5.74
CA ILE A 249 20.64 5.09 7.06
C ILE A 249 19.75 4.16 7.92
N ASP A 250 19.95 4.30 9.24
CA ASP A 250 19.51 3.51 10.40
C ASP A 250 18.00 3.21 10.55
N GLU A 251 17.67 2.36 11.52
CA GLU A 251 16.31 1.95 11.90
C GLU A 251 15.36 3.12 12.22
N ALA A 252 15.87 4.25 12.70
CA ALA A 252 15.09 5.46 12.96
C ALA A 252 14.47 6.08 11.70
N ALA A 253 15.19 6.00 10.56
CA ALA A 253 14.65 6.45 9.29
C ALA A 253 13.52 5.53 8.82
N LEU A 254 13.68 4.22 9.01
CA LEU A 254 12.67 3.21 8.68
C LEU A 254 11.37 3.43 9.47
N PHE A 255 11.46 3.67 10.78
CA PHE A 255 10.30 3.94 11.63
C PHE A 255 9.49 5.16 11.14
N THR A 256 10.19 6.29 10.93
CA THR A 256 9.57 7.54 10.49
C THR A 256 8.88 7.36 9.14
N PHE A 257 9.57 6.68 8.22
CA PHE A 257 9.11 6.51 6.84
C PHE A 257 7.94 5.52 6.73
N GLU A 258 8.05 4.33 7.34
CA GLU A 258 6.96 3.35 7.33
C GLU A 258 5.71 3.91 8.00
N GLY A 259 5.90 4.58 9.14
CA GLY A 259 4.83 5.28 9.83
C GLY A 259 4.19 6.34 8.93
N LEU A 260 4.97 7.26 8.37
CA LEU A 260 4.46 8.32 7.49
C LEU A 260 3.66 7.77 6.31
N LEU A 261 4.22 6.80 5.58
CA LEU A 261 3.56 6.20 4.42
C LEU A 261 2.28 5.44 4.78
N GLN A 262 2.24 4.84 5.98
CA GLN A 262 1.05 4.19 6.51
C GLN A 262 -0.12 5.18 6.66
N TYR A 263 0.14 6.45 6.96
CA TYR A 263 -0.90 7.48 7.05
C TYR A 263 -1.13 8.17 5.70
N TRP A 264 -0.07 8.46 4.94
CA TRP A 264 -0.15 9.16 3.66
C TRP A 264 -1.07 8.47 2.66
N ARG A 265 -1.07 7.13 2.63
CA ARG A 265 -1.96 6.34 1.75
C ARG A 265 -3.44 6.66 1.89
N HIS A 266 -3.87 7.34 2.94
CA HIS A 266 -5.26 7.76 3.11
C HIS A 266 -5.58 9.12 2.45
N PHE A 267 -4.55 9.91 2.15
CA PHE A 267 -4.66 11.23 1.56
C PHE A 267 -4.23 11.27 0.10
N GLY A 268 -3.31 10.39 -0.29
CA GLY A 268 -2.85 10.35 -1.66
C GLY A 268 -1.84 9.27 -1.98
N THR A 269 -1.48 9.20 -3.26
CA THR A 269 -0.45 8.31 -3.77
C THR A 269 0.92 8.80 -3.34
N PHE A 270 1.83 7.86 -3.07
CA PHE A 270 3.24 8.17 -2.97
C PHE A 270 4.08 7.42 -4.00
N PHE A 271 5.19 8.04 -4.39
CA PHE A 271 6.26 7.53 -5.22
C PHE A 271 7.52 7.43 -4.38
N THR A 272 8.28 6.35 -4.58
CA THR A 272 9.60 6.25 -3.97
C THR A 272 10.48 5.34 -4.82
N VAL A 273 11.76 5.67 -4.91
CA VAL A 273 12.76 4.76 -5.46
C VAL A 273 13.12 3.76 -4.37
N VAL A 274 12.83 2.48 -4.66
CA VAL A 274 12.94 1.39 -3.69
C VAL A 274 14.40 1.00 -3.53
N ASP A 275 14.83 0.85 -2.27
CA ASP A 275 16.09 0.21 -1.93
C ASP A 275 15.87 -1.22 -1.41
N PRO A 276 16.93 -2.05 -1.29
CA PRO A 276 16.78 -3.42 -0.80
C PRO A 276 16.14 -3.52 0.59
N SER A 277 16.28 -2.52 1.46
CA SER A 277 15.65 -2.51 2.80
C SER A 277 14.12 -2.46 2.73
N PHE A 278 13.54 -1.76 1.76
CA PHE A 278 12.09 -1.69 1.57
C PHE A 278 11.48 -3.06 1.23
N ILE A 279 12.21 -3.94 0.55
CA ILE A 279 11.76 -5.32 0.29
C ILE A 279 11.61 -6.10 1.60
N HIS A 280 12.47 -5.83 2.60
CA HIS A 280 12.40 -6.53 3.87
C HIS A 280 11.09 -6.27 4.61
N SER A 281 10.53 -5.06 4.51
CA SER A 281 9.27 -4.70 5.16
C SER A 281 8.06 -5.20 4.40
N GLN A 282 8.05 -5.08 3.06
CA GLN A 282 6.96 -5.59 2.23
C GLN A 282 6.81 -7.12 2.33
N HIS A 283 7.92 -7.87 2.44
CA HIS A 283 7.86 -9.33 2.60
C HIS A 283 7.38 -9.76 4.00
N ARG A 284 7.61 -8.95 5.04
CA ARG A 284 7.19 -9.24 6.42
C ARG A 284 5.66 -9.36 6.53
N GLN A 285 4.92 -8.64 5.69
CA GLN A 285 3.46 -8.63 5.69
C GLN A 285 2.81 -9.74 4.84
N GLY A 286 3.57 -10.48 4.02
CA GLY A 286 2.98 -11.16 2.85
C GLY A 286 3.15 -12.67 2.68
N SER A 287 4.00 -13.42 3.39
CA SER A 287 4.42 -14.73 2.84
C SER A 287 4.63 -15.93 3.77
N GLY A 288 4.13 -15.93 5.01
CA GLY A 288 4.25 -17.11 5.89
C GLY A 288 2.92 -17.79 6.22
N MET A 289 1.90 -16.98 6.52
CA MET A 289 0.68 -17.46 7.17
C MET A 289 -0.22 -18.29 6.24
N PHE A 290 -0.29 -17.95 4.95
CA PHE A 290 -1.18 -18.63 4.00
C PHE A 290 -0.75 -20.09 3.73
N LEU A 291 0.54 -20.32 3.49
CA LEU A 291 1.07 -21.68 3.28
C LEU A 291 1.03 -22.52 4.57
N ALA A 292 1.27 -21.89 5.72
CA ALA A 292 1.15 -22.55 7.02
C ALA A 292 -0.31 -22.94 7.32
N VAL A 293 -1.27 -22.04 7.10
CA VAL A 293 -2.71 -22.31 7.33
C VAL A 293 -3.23 -23.39 6.39
N ILE A 294 -2.87 -23.36 5.10
CA ILE A 294 -3.28 -24.41 4.15
C ILE A 294 -2.62 -25.75 4.50
N GLY A 295 -1.33 -25.75 4.82
CA GLY A 295 -0.62 -26.97 5.23
C GLY A 295 -1.22 -27.59 6.50
N SER A 296 -1.49 -26.76 7.52
CA SER A 296 -2.15 -27.21 8.74
C SER A 296 -3.58 -27.70 8.50
N ALA A 297 -4.38 -26.98 7.70
CA ALA A 297 -5.74 -27.38 7.39
C ALA A 297 -5.79 -28.70 6.61
N ALA A 298 -4.88 -28.92 5.65
CA ALA A 298 -4.79 -30.18 4.91
C ALA A 298 -4.42 -31.36 5.82
N VAL A 299 -3.46 -31.18 6.75
CA VAL A 299 -3.09 -32.20 7.72
C VAL A 299 -4.24 -32.50 8.69
N THR A 300 -4.92 -31.48 9.19
CA THR A 300 -6.10 -31.66 10.06
C THR A 300 -7.24 -32.37 9.32
N LEU A 301 -7.50 -32.03 8.05
CA LEU A 301 -8.52 -32.67 7.23
C LEU A 301 -8.18 -34.14 6.96
N MET A 302 -6.91 -34.46 6.71
CA MET A 302 -6.44 -35.84 6.54
C MET A 302 -6.59 -36.69 7.80
N ILE A 303 -6.26 -36.12 8.97
CA ILE A 303 -6.44 -36.79 10.27
C ILE A 303 -7.93 -37.02 10.53
N ALA A 304 -8.78 -36.02 10.25
CA ALA A 304 -10.22 -36.13 10.42
C ALA A 304 -10.89 -37.12 9.45
N ALA A 305 -10.35 -37.28 8.24
CA ALA A 305 -10.89 -38.16 7.21
C ALA A 305 -10.46 -39.64 7.34
N ASN A 306 -9.67 -39.99 8.36
CA ASN A 306 -9.23 -41.36 8.67
C ASN A 306 -8.65 -42.10 7.44
N VAL A 307 -7.80 -41.41 6.68
CA VAL A 307 -7.34 -41.88 5.37
C VAL A 307 -6.42 -43.10 5.53
N PRO A 308 -6.66 -44.21 4.80
CA PRO A 308 -5.79 -45.38 4.82
C PRO A 308 -4.39 -45.03 4.30
N GLN A 309 -3.36 -45.59 4.93
CA GLN A 309 -1.94 -45.38 4.61
C GLN A 309 -1.46 -43.92 4.77
N PRO A 310 -1.52 -43.35 5.99
CA PRO A 310 -1.18 -41.95 6.24
C PRO A 310 0.25 -41.59 5.80
N ALA A 311 1.19 -42.54 5.87
CA ALA A 311 2.58 -42.31 5.44
C ALA A 311 2.71 -41.97 3.94
N LEU A 312 1.97 -42.66 3.06
CA LEU A 312 1.99 -42.38 1.62
C LEU A 312 1.43 -40.99 1.33
N TRP A 313 0.27 -40.68 1.92
CA TRP A 313 -0.38 -39.38 1.74
C TRP A 313 0.42 -38.23 2.33
N CYS A 314 1.06 -38.44 3.48
CA CYS A 314 2.00 -37.47 4.05
C CYS A 314 3.20 -37.26 3.13
N GLY A 315 3.75 -38.32 2.52
CA GLY A 315 4.82 -38.20 1.52
C GLY A 315 4.40 -37.43 0.27
N LEU A 316 3.20 -37.70 -0.25
CA LEU A 316 2.62 -36.97 -1.39
C LEU A 316 2.36 -35.50 -1.05
N LEU A 317 1.81 -35.21 0.13
CA LEU A 317 1.58 -33.85 0.61
C LEU A 317 2.91 -33.09 0.76
N LEU A 318 3.94 -33.74 1.33
CA LEU A 318 5.27 -33.17 1.44
C LEU A 318 5.87 -32.82 0.08
N ALA A 319 5.79 -33.75 -0.88
CA ALA A 319 6.24 -33.53 -2.26
C ALA A 319 5.47 -32.36 -2.91
N ALA A 320 4.14 -32.31 -2.74
CA ALA A 320 3.31 -31.23 -3.25
C ALA A 320 3.69 -29.87 -2.63
N VAL A 321 3.97 -29.82 -1.32
CA VAL A 321 4.44 -28.60 -0.63
C VAL A 321 5.80 -28.14 -1.18
N VAL A 322 6.73 -29.06 -1.42
CA VAL A 322 8.05 -28.72 -2.01
C VAL A 322 7.89 -28.16 -3.42
N VAL A 323 7.07 -28.80 -4.27
CA VAL A 323 6.78 -28.32 -5.62
C VAL A 323 6.10 -26.94 -5.58
N ALA A 324 5.08 -26.78 -4.72
CA ALA A 324 4.38 -25.51 -4.55
C ALA A 324 5.32 -24.40 -4.08
N ALA A 325 6.23 -24.69 -3.15
CA ALA A 325 7.24 -23.74 -2.70
C ALA A 325 8.21 -23.34 -3.82
N ALA A 326 8.65 -24.29 -4.65
CA ALA A 326 9.53 -24.02 -5.79
C ALA A 326 8.83 -23.17 -6.87
N VAL A 327 7.57 -23.50 -7.19
CA VAL A 327 6.73 -22.71 -8.12
C VAL A 327 6.50 -21.31 -7.56
N HIS A 328 6.19 -21.20 -6.27
CA HIS A 328 6.01 -19.91 -5.60
C HIS A 328 7.30 -19.06 -5.67
N LEU A 329 8.46 -19.63 -5.35
CA LEU A 329 9.74 -18.97 -5.46
C LEU A 329 9.99 -18.46 -6.89
N ARG A 330 9.82 -19.31 -7.90
CA ARG A 330 10.00 -18.93 -9.32
C ARG A 330 9.06 -17.79 -9.69
N TRP A 331 7.79 -17.88 -9.31
CA TRP A 331 6.82 -16.82 -9.55
C TRP A 331 7.22 -15.51 -8.87
N ARG A 332 7.68 -15.55 -7.60
CA ARG A 332 8.15 -14.35 -6.87
C ARG A 332 9.36 -13.71 -7.53
N LEU A 333 10.34 -14.50 -7.96
CA LEU A 333 11.52 -13.99 -8.68
C LEU A 333 11.12 -13.33 -10.00
N GLN A 334 10.20 -13.94 -10.76
CA GLN A 334 9.67 -13.33 -11.99
C GLN A 334 8.87 -12.05 -11.71
N GLN A 335 8.09 -12.00 -10.62
CA GLN A 335 7.36 -10.79 -10.23
C GLN A 335 8.31 -9.64 -9.90
N VAL A 336 9.42 -9.93 -9.21
CA VAL A 336 10.47 -8.92 -8.95
C VAL A 336 11.02 -8.40 -10.26
N GLU A 337 11.44 -9.27 -11.19
CA GLU A 337 11.99 -8.84 -12.48
C GLU A 337 11.00 -8.00 -13.32
N ARG A 338 9.70 -8.28 -13.23
CA ARG A 338 8.65 -7.49 -13.89
C ARG A 338 8.39 -6.15 -13.20
N GLN A 339 8.72 -6.02 -11.93
CA GLN A 339 8.59 -4.77 -11.17
C GLN A 339 9.76 -3.81 -11.40
N PHE A 340 10.90 -4.27 -11.92
CA PHE A 340 11.98 -3.37 -12.33
C PHE A 340 11.57 -2.52 -13.54
N LEU A 341 11.91 -1.23 -13.47
CA LEU A 341 11.77 -0.29 -14.57
C LEU A 341 12.97 -0.43 -15.50
N ARG A 342 12.72 -0.62 -16.79
CA ARG A 342 13.76 -0.79 -17.81
C ARG A 342 13.94 0.45 -18.66
N SER A 343 12.89 1.24 -18.80
CA SER A 343 12.90 2.45 -19.62
C SER A 343 12.11 3.60 -19.00
N PRO A 344 12.28 4.83 -19.51
CA PRO A 344 11.43 5.98 -19.18
C PRO A 344 9.95 5.75 -19.52
N ASP A 345 9.66 4.98 -20.57
CA ASP A 345 8.29 4.67 -21.00
C ASP A 345 7.58 3.76 -19.98
N ASP A 346 8.31 2.87 -19.31
CA ASP A 346 7.76 2.05 -18.24
C ASP A 346 7.24 2.89 -17.08
N VAL A 347 7.94 3.99 -16.76
CA VAL A 347 7.53 4.93 -15.70
C VAL A 347 6.25 5.64 -16.11
N ALA A 348 6.20 6.20 -17.32
CA ALA A 348 5.01 6.84 -17.86
C ALA A 348 3.80 5.89 -17.89
N ALA A 349 3.98 4.65 -18.36
CA ALA A 349 2.93 3.63 -18.40
C ALA A 349 2.43 3.22 -17.01
N ARG A 350 3.29 3.26 -15.98
CA ARG A 350 2.88 3.03 -14.59
C ARG A 350 2.14 4.21 -14.00
N LEU A 351 2.58 5.44 -14.27
CA LEU A 351 1.89 6.66 -13.87
C LEU A 351 0.49 6.73 -14.47
N GLN A 352 0.33 6.46 -15.77
CA GLN A 352 -0.98 6.42 -16.42
C GLN A 352 -1.93 5.37 -15.81
N ARG A 353 -1.42 4.16 -15.50
CA ARG A 353 -2.21 3.12 -14.83
C ARG A 353 -2.65 3.55 -13.43
N LEU A 354 -1.77 4.24 -12.72
CA LEU A 354 -2.06 4.77 -11.39
C LEU A 354 -3.10 5.90 -11.47
N GLU A 355 -3.03 6.78 -12.46
CA GLU A 355 -4.02 7.85 -12.67
C GLU A 355 -5.40 7.29 -13.03
N ALA A 356 -5.45 6.24 -13.85
CA ALA A 356 -6.69 5.55 -14.16
C ALA A 356 -7.32 4.87 -12.92
N TRP A 357 -6.49 4.43 -11.98
CA TRP A 357 -6.90 3.65 -10.81
C TRP A 357 -6.13 4.03 -9.54
N PRO A 358 -6.35 5.23 -8.99
CA PRO A 358 -5.50 5.77 -7.92
C PRO A 358 -5.74 5.09 -6.58
N ARG A 359 -6.90 4.45 -6.39
CA ARG A 359 -7.28 3.80 -5.12
C ARG A 359 -7.38 2.28 -5.24
N GLN A 360 -7.18 1.65 -4.09
CA GLN A 360 -7.46 0.23 -3.86
C GLN A 360 -8.92 0.05 -3.41
N LEU A 361 -9.36 -1.21 -3.35
CA LEU A 361 -10.70 -1.55 -2.89
C LEU A 361 -10.96 -1.09 -1.46
N ASP A 362 -9.94 -0.94 -0.62
CA ASP A 362 -10.08 -0.47 0.76
C ASP A 362 -10.18 1.06 0.92
N LEU A 363 -10.23 1.79 -0.20
CA LEU A 363 -10.21 3.27 -0.30
C LEU A 363 -8.86 3.92 -0.01
N SER A 364 -7.81 3.17 0.31
CA SER A 364 -6.46 3.72 0.34
C SER A 364 -5.97 4.00 -1.08
N PHE A 365 -5.14 5.03 -1.22
CA PHE A 365 -4.42 5.30 -2.44
C PHE A 365 -3.32 4.28 -2.66
N ARG A 366 -3.14 3.88 -3.91
CA ARG A 366 -2.06 3.01 -4.35
C ARG A 366 -0.75 3.75 -4.21
N SER A 367 0.27 3.00 -3.82
CA SER A 367 1.66 3.43 -3.90
C SER A 367 2.27 2.97 -5.21
N LEU A 368 3.29 3.71 -5.66
CA LEU A 368 4.11 3.31 -6.79
C LEU A 368 5.58 3.21 -6.34
N PRO A 369 5.94 2.12 -5.64
CA PRO A 369 7.33 1.82 -5.34
C PRO A 369 8.06 1.43 -6.64
N MET A 370 9.09 2.20 -7.00
CA MET A 370 9.84 2.06 -8.23
C MET A 370 11.16 1.32 -7.97
N MET A 371 11.24 0.06 -8.39
CA MET A 371 12.52 -0.66 -8.44
C MET A 371 13.21 -0.25 -9.74
N CYS A 372 14.38 0.37 -9.64
CA CYS A 372 15.10 0.90 -10.78
C CYS A 372 16.41 0.16 -10.99
N HIS A 373 16.82 0.06 -12.26
CA HIS A 373 18.21 -0.18 -12.61
C HIS A 373 19.04 1.10 -12.35
N ASP A 374 20.36 0.94 -12.25
CA ASP A 374 21.30 2.02 -11.92
C ASP A 374 21.27 3.20 -12.92
N ASP A 375 20.87 2.94 -14.16
CA ASP A 375 20.77 3.92 -15.25
C ASP A 375 19.37 4.55 -15.40
N VAL A 376 18.34 4.03 -14.73
CA VAL A 376 16.93 4.46 -14.95
C VAL A 376 16.40 5.32 -13.80
N TRP A 377 16.97 5.21 -12.59
CA TRP A 377 16.41 5.86 -11.40
C TRP A 377 16.32 7.38 -11.52
N GLN A 378 17.30 8.05 -12.13
CA GLN A 378 17.29 9.51 -12.33
C GLN A 378 16.07 9.93 -13.16
N THR A 379 15.78 9.19 -14.23
CA THR A 379 14.62 9.49 -15.08
C THR A 379 13.30 9.23 -14.33
N ALA A 380 13.25 8.16 -13.53
CA ALA A 380 12.08 7.87 -12.72
C ALA A 380 11.81 8.96 -11.67
N VAL A 381 12.85 9.44 -10.98
CA VAL A 381 12.76 10.58 -10.05
C VAL A 381 12.32 11.85 -10.80
N HIS A 382 12.91 12.13 -11.95
CA HIS A 382 12.57 13.31 -12.74
C HIS A 382 11.09 13.34 -13.16
N GLN A 383 10.57 12.23 -13.71
CA GLN A 383 9.18 12.15 -14.12
C GLN A 383 8.21 12.23 -12.93
N THR A 384 8.54 11.58 -11.81
CA THR A 384 7.67 11.60 -10.62
C THR A 384 7.72 12.92 -9.85
N ALA A 385 8.83 13.64 -9.86
CA ALA A 385 8.96 14.96 -9.25
C ALA A 385 8.00 15.97 -9.92
N ARG A 386 7.89 15.92 -11.25
CA ARG A 386 7.02 16.82 -12.04
C ARG A 386 5.52 16.67 -11.77
N VAL A 387 5.08 15.47 -11.37
CA VAL A 387 3.67 15.19 -11.10
C VAL A 387 3.34 15.21 -9.61
N SER A 388 4.34 15.39 -8.75
CA SER A 388 4.17 15.42 -7.30
C SER A 388 3.76 16.80 -6.84
N SER A 389 2.70 16.87 -6.03
CA SER A 389 2.26 18.09 -5.35
C SER A 389 3.11 18.38 -4.10
N ALA A 390 3.80 17.37 -3.57
CA ALA A 390 4.71 17.50 -2.43
C ALA A 390 5.92 16.57 -2.58
N VAL A 391 7.06 17.01 -2.07
CA VAL A 391 8.30 16.23 -2.04
C VAL A 391 8.83 16.17 -0.61
N LEU A 392 9.09 14.97 -0.12
CA LEU A 392 9.86 14.74 1.10
C LEU A 392 11.26 14.25 0.70
N MET A 393 12.29 14.98 1.08
CA MET A 393 13.69 14.56 0.90
C MET A 393 14.33 14.31 2.27
N ASP A 394 14.65 13.05 2.56
CA ASP A 394 15.33 12.66 3.79
C ASP A 394 16.84 12.83 3.67
N LEU A 395 17.37 13.86 4.37
CA LEU A 395 18.79 14.22 4.43
C LEU A 395 19.44 13.88 5.78
N ARG A 396 18.75 13.16 6.66
CA ARG A 396 19.34 12.68 7.93
C ARG A 396 20.60 11.87 7.66
N GLY A 397 21.62 11.99 8.51
CA GLY A 397 22.90 11.32 8.30
C GLY A 397 23.67 11.76 7.05
N TYR A 398 23.39 12.97 6.52
CA TYR A 398 24.19 13.60 5.48
C TYR A 398 25.60 13.94 6.00
N SER A 399 26.60 13.40 5.33
CA SER A 399 28.00 13.60 5.69
C SER A 399 28.88 13.86 4.48
N ALA A 400 30.11 14.31 4.73
CA ALA A 400 31.11 14.53 3.69
C ALA A 400 31.41 13.26 2.85
N ASP A 401 31.17 12.07 3.42
CA ASP A 401 31.36 10.77 2.76
C ASP A 401 30.11 10.33 1.96
N ARG A 402 28.99 11.03 2.12
CA ARG A 402 27.67 10.70 1.54
C ARG A 402 27.14 11.86 0.70
N GLN A 403 27.93 12.31 -0.26
CA GLN A 403 27.58 13.42 -1.17
C GLN A 403 26.61 13.04 -2.28
N GLY A 404 26.18 11.77 -2.33
CA GLY A 404 25.26 11.25 -3.35
C GLY A 404 24.03 12.14 -3.51
N CYS A 405 23.44 12.63 -2.41
CA CYS A 405 22.23 13.46 -2.41
C CYS A 405 22.39 14.87 -2.97
N ARG A 406 23.61 15.35 -3.22
CA ARG A 406 23.85 16.69 -3.77
C ARG A 406 23.17 16.84 -5.13
N TYR A 407 23.26 15.81 -5.96
CA TYR A 407 22.62 15.79 -7.27
C TYR A 407 21.10 15.90 -7.13
N GLU A 408 20.49 15.13 -6.24
CA GLU A 408 19.04 15.13 -5.99
C GLU A 408 18.58 16.48 -5.43
N VAL A 409 19.31 17.08 -4.50
CA VAL A 409 18.99 18.42 -3.97
C VAL A 409 19.05 19.45 -5.09
N ALA A 410 20.12 19.49 -5.88
CA ALA A 410 20.22 20.40 -7.02
C ALA A 410 19.08 20.20 -8.01
N PHE A 411 18.80 18.95 -8.38
CA PHE A 411 17.71 18.58 -9.28
C PHE A 411 16.33 19.05 -8.77
N LEU A 412 16.03 18.81 -7.49
CA LEU A 412 14.76 19.21 -6.89
C LEU A 412 14.60 20.73 -6.89
N LEU A 413 15.65 21.47 -6.51
CA LEU A 413 15.63 22.93 -6.53
C LEU A 413 15.50 23.50 -7.95
N ASP A 414 15.94 22.77 -8.96
CA ASP A 414 15.82 23.19 -10.36
C ASP A 414 14.45 22.86 -10.98
N THR A 415 13.73 21.88 -10.45
CA THR A 415 12.54 21.30 -11.11
C THR A 415 11.25 21.49 -10.34
N VAL A 416 11.31 21.62 -9.01
CA VAL A 416 10.14 21.62 -8.13
C VAL A 416 10.05 22.96 -7.39
N PRO A 417 8.87 23.59 -7.30
CA PRO A 417 8.66 24.78 -6.48
C PRO A 417 9.07 24.53 -5.03
N LEU A 418 9.87 25.42 -4.45
CA LEU A 418 10.49 25.26 -3.13
C LEU A 418 9.45 25.04 -2.03
N ALA A 419 8.29 25.66 -2.18
CA ALA A 419 7.18 25.56 -1.23
C ALA A 419 6.61 24.12 -1.13
N GLN A 420 6.77 23.32 -2.17
CA GLN A 420 6.35 21.91 -2.21
C GLN A 420 7.38 20.96 -1.58
N ILE A 421 8.59 21.43 -1.27
CA ILE A 421 9.69 20.59 -0.79
C ILE A 421 9.83 20.71 0.73
N VAL A 422 9.79 19.56 1.40
CA VAL A 422 10.12 19.43 2.83
C VAL A 422 11.39 18.61 2.96
N PHE A 423 12.43 19.21 3.53
CA PHE A 423 13.67 18.50 3.87
C PHE A 423 13.59 17.95 5.29
N LEU A 424 14.03 16.72 5.50
CA LEU A 424 14.13 16.11 6.82
C LEU A 424 15.60 16.08 7.26
N ALA A 425 15.87 16.57 8.47
CA ALA A 425 17.20 16.69 9.02
C ALA A 425 17.24 16.24 10.49
N ASP A 426 18.39 15.74 10.91
CA ASP A 426 18.69 15.58 12.33
C ASP A 426 19.14 16.96 12.87
N PRO A 427 18.77 17.35 14.10
CA PRO A 427 19.20 18.63 14.69
C PRO A 427 20.70 18.96 14.56
N PRO A 428 21.66 18.03 14.73
CA PRO A 428 23.08 18.34 14.56
C PRO A 428 23.52 18.57 13.09
N ASP A 429 22.76 18.10 12.11
CA ASP A 429 23.15 18.15 10.69
C ASP A 429 22.59 19.39 9.96
N VAL A 430 21.77 20.20 10.64
CA VAL A 430 21.04 21.33 10.04
C VAL A 430 21.97 22.32 9.34
N GLU A 431 23.03 22.77 9.99
CA GLU A 431 23.95 23.76 9.42
C GLU A 431 24.60 23.25 8.13
N ARG A 432 24.97 21.97 8.12
CA ARG A 432 25.57 21.31 6.96
C ARG A 432 24.57 21.18 5.81
N ILE A 433 23.33 20.82 6.11
CA ILE A 433 22.25 20.73 5.12
C ILE A 433 21.91 22.12 4.56
N GLN A 434 21.89 23.15 5.41
CA GLN A 434 21.70 24.53 4.97
C GLN A 434 22.80 24.97 4.02
N ALA A 435 24.05 24.66 4.33
CA ALA A 435 25.20 24.94 3.46
C ALA A 435 25.07 24.24 2.09
N LEU A 436 24.70 22.95 2.08
CA LEU A 436 24.45 22.19 0.84
C LEU A 436 23.36 22.84 -0.02
N ILE A 437 22.21 23.18 0.59
CA ILE A 437 21.08 23.78 -0.13
C ILE A 437 21.47 25.15 -0.68
N LEU A 438 22.19 25.98 0.09
CA LEU A 438 22.69 27.28 -0.39
C LEU A 438 23.68 27.14 -1.54
N GLU A 439 24.55 26.12 -1.49
CA GLU A 439 25.47 25.83 -2.58
C GLU A 439 24.72 25.49 -3.86
N CYS A 440 23.72 24.60 -3.78
CA CYS A 440 22.88 24.24 -4.92
C CYS A 440 22.01 25.43 -5.40
N TRP A 441 21.54 26.26 -4.48
CA TRP A 441 20.74 27.46 -4.77
C TRP A 441 21.51 28.47 -5.63
N ARG A 442 22.81 28.64 -5.36
CA ARG A 442 23.68 29.54 -6.14
C ARG A 442 23.84 29.10 -7.59
N THR A 443 23.67 27.81 -7.85
CA THR A 443 23.83 27.20 -9.18
C THR A 443 22.50 26.85 -9.83
N LEU A 444 21.38 27.45 -9.38
CA LEU A 444 20.08 27.24 -10.00
C LEU A 444 20.13 27.55 -11.51
N GLY A 445 19.58 26.65 -12.31
CA GLY A 445 19.38 26.82 -13.73
C GLY A 445 18.49 28.03 -14.03
N ALA A 446 18.59 28.53 -15.27
CA ALA A 446 17.78 29.65 -15.73
C ALA A 446 16.29 29.32 -15.74
N ALA A 447 15.93 28.05 -15.98
CA ALA A 447 14.56 27.57 -16.04
C ALA A 447 13.96 27.17 -14.68
N SER A 448 14.71 27.32 -13.57
CA SER A 448 14.23 26.92 -12.25
C SER A 448 12.99 27.71 -11.84
N PRO A 449 11.91 27.06 -11.35
CA PRO A 449 10.74 27.76 -10.82
C PRO A 449 11.08 28.62 -9.59
N ASN A 450 12.20 28.34 -8.93
CA ASN A 450 12.60 28.97 -7.69
C ASN A 450 13.38 30.27 -7.90
N ARG A 451 13.83 30.55 -9.13
CA ARG A 451 14.59 31.77 -9.46
C ARG A 451 13.70 33.02 -9.44
N ALA A 452 12.43 32.89 -9.81
CA ALA A 452 11.45 33.99 -9.84
C ALA A 452 10.54 34.04 -8.60
N ALA A 453 10.73 33.13 -7.63
CA ALA A 453 9.89 33.07 -6.45
C ALA A 453 10.04 34.33 -5.58
N ALA A 454 8.92 34.93 -5.20
CA ALA A 454 8.93 36.04 -4.24
C ALA A 454 9.16 35.49 -2.83
N ALA A 455 10.25 35.90 -2.17
CA ALA A 455 10.63 35.47 -0.82
C ALA A 455 10.65 33.93 -0.64
N PRO A 456 11.49 33.19 -1.38
CA PRO A 456 11.54 31.74 -1.31
C PRO A 456 11.91 31.28 0.11
N GLN A 457 11.16 30.32 0.67
CA GLN A 457 11.44 29.76 1.99
C GLN A 457 11.72 28.26 1.91
N VAL A 458 12.85 27.83 2.44
CA VAL A 458 13.19 26.41 2.59
C VAL A 458 12.57 25.89 3.88
N THR A 459 11.75 24.85 3.78
CA THR A 459 11.20 24.15 4.96
C THR A 459 12.09 22.97 5.33
N VAL A 460 12.65 23.01 6.54
CA VAL A 460 13.43 21.91 7.12
C VAL A 460 12.73 21.42 8.38
N TYR A 461 12.31 20.16 8.35
CA TYR A 461 11.75 19.48 9.50
C TYR A 461 12.86 18.80 10.30
N LEU A 462 12.92 19.08 11.60
CA LEU A 462 13.87 18.52 12.55
C LEU A 462 13.20 17.36 13.28
N ALA A 463 13.63 16.14 12.96
CA ALA A 463 13.18 14.94 13.67
C ALA A 463 14.30 14.46 14.60
N SER A 464 14.03 14.43 15.90
CA SER A 464 15.06 14.12 16.91
C SER A 464 14.89 12.75 17.57
N ALA A 465 13.77 12.04 17.32
CA ALA A 465 13.53 10.71 17.87
C ALA A 465 12.52 9.88 17.05
N GLN A 466 12.45 8.57 17.31
CA GLN A 466 11.36 7.70 16.84
C GLN A 466 10.04 8.04 17.59
N ASP A 467 9.48 9.23 17.36
CA ASP A 467 8.26 9.70 18.00
C ASP A 467 7.10 9.77 16.99
N ASP A 468 5.92 9.25 17.37
CA ASP A 468 4.69 9.39 16.60
C ASP A 468 4.30 10.86 16.37
N ARG A 469 4.73 11.78 17.25
CA ARG A 469 4.52 13.23 17.09
C ARG A 469 5.30 13.78 15.90
N ASP A 470 6.48 13.24 15.61
CA ASP A 470 7.25 13.63 14.43
C ASP A 470 6.59 13.17 13.14
N ILE A 471 6.10 11.93 13.11
CA ILE A 471 5.32 11.43 11.97
C ILE A 471 4.11 12.34 11.71
N GLN A 472 3.41 12.77 12.76
CA GLN A 472 2.29 13.69 12.61
C GLN A 472 2.72 15.07 12.11
N GLY A 473 3.81 15.64 12.63
CA GLY A 473 4.33 16.95 12.23
C GLY A 473 4.77 16.96 10.76
N ILE A 474 5.51 15.94 10.34
CA ILE A 474 5.94 15.76 8.94
C ILE A 474 4.72 15.62 8.02
N LEU A 475 3.74 14.80 8.39
CA LEU A 475 2.51 14.64 7.63
C LEU A 475 1.77 15.97 7.47
N ASP A 476 1.65 16.76 8.54
CA ASP A 476 0.99 18.07 8.52
C ASP A 476 1.70 19.03 7.54
N GLN A 477 3.05 19.07 7.54
CA GLN A 477 3.81 19.90 6.58
C GLN A 477 3.63 19.43 5.13
N LEU A 478 3.64 18.13 4.86
CA LEU A 478 3.46 17.59 3.51
C LEU A 478 2.05 17.81 2.96
N LEU A 479 1.03 17.78 3.83
CA LEU A 479 -0.34 18.13 3.45
C LEU A 479 -0.50 19.63 3.16
N LEU A 480 0.25 20.49 3.85
CA LEU A 480 0.28 21.91 3.55
C LEU A 480 0.99 22.16 2.20
N ALA A 481 2.15 21.54 2.00
CA ALA A 481 2.93 21.61 0.76
C ALA A 481 2.10 21.15 -0.45
N SER A 482 1.32 20.07 -0.31
CA SER A 482 0.50 19.52 -1.41
C SER A 482 -0.65 20.41 -1.85
N GLN A 483 -1.07 21.38 -1.04
CA GLN A 483 -2.17 22.29 -1.38
C GLN A 483 -1.71 23.58 -2.06
N GLN A 484 -0.41 23.88 -2.06
CA GLN A 484 0.10 25.11 -2.66
C GLN A 484 0.05 25.10 -4.20
N ASP A 485 -0.07 23.91 -4.81
CA ASP A 485 -0.26 23.75 -6.26
C ASP A 485 -1.65 24.25 -6.70
N ASP A 486 -2.70 24.01 -5.90
CA ASP A 486 -4.09 24.42 -6.16
C ASP A 486 -4.31 25.94 -6.00
N GLN A 487 -3.41 26.66 -5.33
CA GLN A 487 -3.52 28.09 -5.06
C GLN A 487 -2.76 28.98 -6.06
N THR A 488 -2.03 28.40 -7.02
CA THR A 488 -1.49 29.18 -8.15
C THR A 488 -2.65 29.47 -9.09
N PRO A 489 -3.15 30.72 -9.16
CA PRO A 489 -4.38 30.97 -9.89
C PRO A 489 -4.18 30.72 -11.38
N ALA A 490 -5.23 30.22 -12.02
CA ALA A 490 -5.50 30.31 -13.46
C ALA A 490 -5.60 31.78 -13.94
N ALA A 491 -4.68 32.64 -13.51
CA ALA A 491 -4.56 34.05 -13.87
C ALA A 491 -3.67 34.26 -15.11
N ALA A 492 -3.31 33.19 -15.82
CA ALA A 492 -2.62 33.24 -17.12
C ALA A 492 -3.55 32.91 -18.31
N ALA A 493 -4.86 32.78 -18.08
CA ALA A 493 -5.86 32.60 -19.13
C ALA A 493 -7.02 33.60 -18.94
N ALA A 494 -6.71 34.88 -19.11
CA ALA A 494 -7.67 35.95 -19.38
C ALA A 494 -7.05 36.93 -20.38
#